data_AF-A0A2P4YAM8-F1
#
_entry.id   AF-A0A2P4YAM8-F1
#
_cell.length_a   1.000
_cell.length_b   1.000
_cell.length_c   1.000
_cell.angle_alpha   90.00
_cell.angle_beta   90.00
_cell.angle_gamma   90.00
#
_symmetry.space_group_name_H-M   'P 1'
#
loop_
_entity.id
_entity.type
_entity.pdbx_description
1 polymer ?
#
loop_
_entity_poly.entity_id
_entity_poly.type
_entity_poly.pdbx_seq_one_letter_code
_entity_poly.pdbx_strand_id
1 'polypeptide(L)'
;MKFLPCEDSKPSSSHQTSEPIFPPSTEQKVIEHQAAVINHFIEHMKLQNARMGVLEAKMNDTRKRGPISKKRKSGTKRLVAYVKLLLNDGFVLDTTEACYRDQVLSLGIRAEKPVLMFLEELSISSRGSGAVLKHLRSLHRTGALNAKIERHDQLLQTPAIQDPDPGYTHNILEQIR
;
A
#
# COMPACT_ATOMS: atom_id res chain seq x y z
N MET A 1 -89.88 33.64 2.04
CA MET A 1 -90.29 33.89 0.64
C MET A 1 -89.05 34.21 -0.18
N LYS A 2 -88.84 33.47 -1.30
CA LYS A 2 -88.09 33.81 -2.55
C LYS A 2 -86.58 34.14 -2.38
N PHE A 3 -85.60 33.34 -2.81
CA PHE A 3 -85.15 32.89 -4.15
C PHE A 3 -84.82 34.00 -5.18
N LEU A 4 -83.63 33.82 -5.81
CA LEU A 4 -83.12 34.26 -7.14
C LEU A 4 -82.26 35.57 -7.23
N PRO A 5 -81.29 35.65 -8.18
CA PRO A 5 -79.85 35.44 -7.91
C PRO A 5 -78.88 36.33 -8.74
N CYS A 6 -77.62 35.86 -8.83
CA CYS A 6 -76.46 36.22 -9.67
C CYS A 6 -76.69 36.98 -10.98
N GLU A 7 -75.73 37.84 -11.32
CA GLU A 7 -75.25 38.02 -12.70
C GLU A 7 -73.72 38.14 -12.72
N ASP A 8 -73.12 37.33 -13.60
CA ASP A 8 -71.70 37.21 -13.92
C ASP A 8 -71.11 38.45 -14.62
N SER A 9 -69.79 38.69 -14.49
CA SER A 9 -68.90 39.07 -15.60
C SER A 9 -67.44 39.30 -15.16
N LYS A 10 -66.54 38.41 -15.60
CA LYS A 10 -65.16 38.73 -16.03
C LYS A 10 -65.18 38.60 -17.56
N PRO A 11 -64.34 39.28 -18.37
CA PRO A 11 -62.88 39.33 -18.18
C PRO A 11 -62.16 40.64 -18.59
N SER A 12 -60.96 40.78 -18.03
CA SER A 12 -59.70 41.18 -18.69
C SER A 12 -59.68 42.41 -19.63
N SER A 13 -58.92 43.44 -19.25
CA SER A 13 -58.04 44.11 -20.22
C SER A 13 -56.85 44.75 -19.49
N SER A 14 -55.69 44.14 -19.67
CA SER A 14 -54.38 44.68 -19.33
C SER A 14 -54.10 45.94 -20.14
N HIS A 15 -53.37 46.88 -19.55
CA HIS A 15 -52.18 47.56 -20.09
C HIS A 15 -52.02 48.92 -19.40
N GLN A 16 -51.05 49.03 -18.47
CA GLN A 16 -50.03 50.06 -18.64
C GLN A 16 -48.79 49.81 -17.77
N THR A 17 -47.71 49.59 -18.51
CA THR A 17 -46.30 49.79 -18.20
C THR A 17 -46.07 50.98 -17.26
N SER A 18 -45.39 50.72 -16.15
CA SER A 18 -44.44 51.67 -15.58
C SER A 18 -43.36 50.86 -14.87
N GLU A 19 -42.25 50.67 -15.56
CA GLU A 19 -40.95 50.43 -14.94
C GLU A 19 -40.60 51.64 -14.08
N PRO A 20 -40.19 51.44 -12.81
CA PRO A 20 -39.28 52.34 -12.17
C PRO A 20 -37.93 51.63 -12.03
N ILE A 21 -36.96 52.06 -12.83
CA ILE A 21 -35.54 51.78 -12.61
C ILE A 21 -35.15 52.47 -11.30
N PHE A 22 -35.39 51.80 -10.18
CA PHE A 22 -34.83 52.19 -8.90
C PHE A 22 -33.36 51.74 -8.89
N PRO A 23 -32.38 52.62 -8.63
CA PRO A 23 -31.03 52.15 -8.33
C PRO A 23 -31.15 51.23 -7.12
N PRO A 24 -30.47 50.06 -7.10
CA PRO A 24 -30.63 49.13 -6.00
C PRO A 24 -30.40 49.87 -4.69
N SER A 25 -31.43 49.87 -3.84
CA SER A 25 -31.36 50.39 -2.47
C SER A 25 -30.08 49.84 -1.85
N THR A 26 -29.44 50.62 -0.99
CA THR A 26 -28.24 50.18 -0.26
C THR A 26 -28.44 48.79 0.35
N GLU A 27 -29.65 48.46 0.77
CA GLU A 27 -30.06 47.13 1.26
C GLU A 27 -29.98 46.02 0.20
N GLN A 28 -30.39 46.29 -1.04
CA GLN A 28 -30.30 45.34 -2.15
C GLN A 28 -28.84 44.99 -2.48
N LYS A 29 -27.95 46.01 -2.47
CA LYS A 29 -26.50 45.79 -2.64
C LYS A 29 -25.91 44.98 -1.49
N VAL A 30 -26.41 45.17 -0.28
CA VAL A 30 -26.01 44.38 0.90
C VAL A 30 -26.47 42.93 0.76
N ILE A 31 -27.70 42.69 0.32
CA ILE A 31 -28.23 41.34 0.08
C ILE A 31 -27.44 40.63 -1.03
N GLU A 32 -27.16 41.31 -2.14
CA GLU A 32 -26.36 40.76 -3.25
C GLU A 32 -24.92 40.45 -2.81
N HIS A 33 -24.30 41.34 -2.05
CA HIS A 33 -22.97 41.11 -1.49
C HIS A 33 -22.96 39.91 -0.54
N GLN A 34 -23.94 39.81 0.36
CA GLN A 34 -24.09 38.67 1.27
C GLN A 34 -24.30 37.36 0.50
N ALA A 35 -25.14 37.36 -0.54
CA ALA A 35 -25.33 36.21 -1.41
C ALA A 35 -24.03 35.80 -2.12
N ALA A 36 -23.25 36.77 -2.60
CA ALA A 36 -21.94 36.50 -3.21
C ALA A 36 -20.94 35.89 -2.21
N VAL A 37 -20.91 36.38 -0.97
CA VAL A 37 -20.07 35.83 0.11
C VAL A 37 -20.47 34.40 0.45
N ILE A 38 -21.78 34.12 0.57
CA ILE A 38 -22.30 32.78 0.83
C ILE A 38 -21.95 31.83 -0.32
N ASN A 39 -22.15 32.25 -1.57
CA ASN A 39 -21.80 31.45 -2.75
C ASN A 39 -20.30 31.15 -2.79
N HIS A 40 -19.44 32.13 -2.50
CA HIS A 40 -18.00 31.91 -2.41
C HIS A 40 -17.65 30.89 -1.32
N PHE A 41 -18.29 30.98 -0.15
CA PHE A 41 -18.06 30.04 0.93
C PHE A 41 -18.46 28.61 0.54
N ILE A 42 -19.61 28.44 -0.11
CA ILE A 42 -20.07 27.14 -0.61
C ILE A 42 -19.08 26.55 -1.63
N GLU A 43 -18.63 27.36 -2.59
CA GLU A 43 -17.66 26.90 -3.60
C GLU A 43 -16.31 26.55 -2.98
N HIS A 44 -15.86 27.31 -1.99
CA HIS A 44 -14.64 27.01 -1.26
C HIS A 44 -14.77 25.69 -0.48
N MET A 45 -15.90 25.46 0.19
CA MET A 45 -16.19 24.21 0.90
C MET A 45 -16.23 23.00 -0.05
N LYS A 46 -16.87 23.14 -1.22
CA LYS A 46 -16.87 22.09 -2.27
C LYS A 46 -15.46 21.79 -2.77
N LEU A 47 -14.66 22.83 -3.04
CA LEU A 47 -13.28 22.68 -3.48
C LEU A 47 -12.40 22.02 -2.41
N GLN A 48 -12.59 22.37 -1.14
CA GLN A 48 -11.90 21.71 -0.03
C GLN A 48 -12.31 20.24 0.10
N ASN A 49 -13.58 19.89 -0.04
CA ASN A 49 -14.04 18.49 -0.05
C ASN A 49 -13.45 17.70 -1.24
N ALA A 50 -13.37 18.30 -2.43
CA ALA A 50 -12.75 17.66 -3.59
C ALA A 50 -11.24 17.45 -3.37
N ARG A 51 -10.54 18.44 -2.82
CA ARG A 51 -9.12 18.33 -2.44
C ARG A 51 -8.90 17.26 -1.38
N MET A 52 -9.78 17.14 -0.39
CA MET A 52 -9.77 16.07 0.60
C MET A 52 -9.98 14.71 -0.05
N GLY A 53 -10.94 14.57 -0.97
CA GLY A 53 -11.18 13.31 -1.69
C GLY A 53 -9.99 12.85 -2.55
N VAL A 54 -9.26 13.78 -3.18
CA VAL A 54 -8.03 13.46 -3.93
C VAL A 54 -6.90 13.05 -2.97
N LEU A 55 -6.76 13.73 -1.83
CA LEU A 55 -5.79 13.34 -0.79
C LEU A 55 -6.13 12.00 -0.17
N GLU A 56 -7.41 11.71 0.09
CA GLU A 56 -7.89 10.42 0.56
C GLU A 56 -7.69 9.32 -0.48
N ALA A 57 -7.94 9.59 -1.77
CA ALA A 57 -7.65 8.63 -2.83
C ALA A 57 -6.15 8.33 -2.91
N LYS A 58 -5.28 9.33 -2.76
CA LYS A 58 -3.81 9.17 -2.75
C LYS A 58 -3.31 8.46 -1.49
N MET A 59 -3.89 8.77 -0.33
CA MET A 59 -3.61 8.07 0.93
C MET A 59 -4.14 6.64 0.90
N ASN A 60 -5.31 6.41 0.28
CA ASN A 60 -5.87 5.09 0.11
C ASN A 60 -5.11 4.30 -0.95
N ASP A 61 -4.55 4.89 -2.01
CA ASP A 61 -3.68 4.21 -2.96
C ASP A 61 -2.35 3.77 -2.30
N THR A 62 -1.76 4.63 -1.48
CA THR A 62 -0.60 4.28 -0.63
C THR A 62 -0.96 3.25 0.45
N ARG A 63 -2.20 3.24 0.96
CA ARG A 63 -2.75 2.21 1.87
C ARG A 63 -3.26 0.94 1.14
N LYS A 64 -3.54 1.01 -0.17
CA LYS A 64 -3.86 -0.13 -1.07
C LYS A 64 -2.60 -0.91 -1.41
N ARG A 65 -1.41 -0.37 -1.16
CA ARG A 65 -0.30 -1.20 -0.65
C ARG A 65 -0.67 -1.68 0.75
N GLY A 66 -1.63 -2.60 0.79
CA GLY A 66 -2.15 -3.17 2.02
C GLY A 66 -1.06 -3.85 2.84
N PRO A 67 -1.42 -4.40 4.03
CA PRO A 67 -0.50 -5.24 4.80
C PRO A 67 0.13 -6.25 3.84
N ILE A 68 1.48 -6.28 3.79
CA ILE A 68 2.31 -7.07 2.87
C ILE A 68 1.51 -8.29 2.39
N SER A 69 1.12 -8.31 1.12
CA SER A 69 0.22 -9.36 0.62
C SER A 69 0.76 -10.74 0.99
N LYS A 70 -0.10 -11.72 1.29
CA LYS A 70 0.33 -13.07 1.69
C LYS A 70 1.40 -13.64 0.74
N LYS A 71 1.31 -13.31 -0.56
CA LYS A 71 2.30 -13.64 -1.62
C LYS A 71 3.66 -12.93 -1.45
N ARG A 72 3.67 -11.66 -1.03
CA ARG A 72 4.91 -10.93 -0.73
C ARG A 72 5.55 -11.46 0.56
N LYS A 73 4.75 -11.75 1.60
CA LYS A 73 5.24 -12.38 2.85
C LYS A 73 5.87 -13.74 2.58
N SER A 74 5.24 -14.60 1.77
CA SER A 74 5.81 -15.89 1.40
C SER A 74 7.06 -15.76 0.51
N GLY A 75 7.10 -14.76 -0.38
CA GLY A 75 8.28 -14.46 -1.20
C GLY A 75 9.49 -14.04 -0.38
N THR A 76 9.30 -13.13 0.60
CA THR A 76 10.38 -12.72 1.50
C THR A 76 10.86 -13.88 2.36
N LYS A 77 9.94 -14.68 2.94
CA LYS A 77 10.30 -15.88 3.72
C LYS A 77 11.14 -16.87 2.90
N ARG A 78 10.75 -17.13 1.64
CA ARG A 78 11.53 -17.99 0.73
C ARG A 78 12.90 -17.41 0.41
N LEU A 79 12.99 -16.10 0.18
CA LEU A 79 14.28 -15.45 -0.05
C LEU A 79 15.20 -15.62 1.17
N VAL A 80 14.69 -15.36 2.38
CA VAL A 80 15.43 -15.56 3.62
C VAL A 80 15.89 -17.01 3.77
N ALA A 81 15.04 -18.00 3.47
CA ALA A 81 15.43 -19.41 3.48
C ALA A 81 16.59 -19.72 2.50
N TYR A 82 16.52 -19.20 1.26
CA TYR A 82 17.64 -19.37 0.31
C TYR A 82 18.92 -18.66 0.78
N VAL A 83 18.82 -17.51 1.43
CA VAL A 83 19.98 -16.79 1.98
C VAL A 83 20.61 -17.58 3.12
N LYS A 84 19.79 -18.12 4.04
CA LYS A 84 20.23 -18.99 5.14
C LYS A 84 20.97 -20.24 4.61
N LEU A 85 20.50 -20.81 3.49
CA LEU A 85 21.13 -21.96 2.82
C LEU A 85 22.58 -21.70 2.36
N LEU A 86 22.85 -20.47 1.94
CA LEU A 86 24.15 -20.08 1.38
C LEU A 86 25.18 -19.73 2.48
N LEU A 87 24.76 -19.72 3.74
CA LEU A 87 25.65 -19.56 4.89
C LEU A 87 26.35 -20.86 5.19
N ASN A 88 27.57 -20.98 4.65
CA ASN A 88 28.27 -22.24 4.76
C ASN A 88 28.63 -22.60 6.22
N ASP A 89 28.87 -21.63 7.09
CA ASP A 89 29.35 -21.91 8.44
C ASP A 89 28.22 -21.96 9.47
N GLY A 90 26.96 -21.96 9.01
CA GLY A 90 25.79 -21.86 9.88
C GLY A 90 25.60 -20.45 10.45
N PHE A 91 24.69 -20.31 11.41
CA PHE A 91 24.39 -19.07 12.12
C PHE A 91 23.69 -19.33 13.44
N VAL A 92 23.91 -18.46 14.41
CA VAL A 92 23.26 -18.51 15.73
C VAL A 92 22.50 -17.20 15.91
N LEU A 93 21.22 -17.32 16.26
CA LEU A 93 20.33 -16.23 16.59
C LEU A 93 19.64 -16.56 17.92
N ASP A 94 19.91 -15.76 18.94
CA ASP A 94 19.29 -15.94 20.26
C ASP A 94 18.27 -14.81 20.51
N THR A 95 17.00 -15.17 20.65
CA THR A 95 15.91 -14.21 20.91
C THR A 95 15.89 -13.68 22.33
N THR A 96 16.64 -14.31 23.24
CA THR A 96 16.74 -13.90 24.65
C THR A 96 17.83 -12.85 24.86
N GLU A 97 18.77 -12.72 23.92
CA GLU A 97 19.85 -11.76 23.95
C GLU A 97 19.34 -10.33 23.68
N ALA A 98 19.78 -9.37 24.51
CA ALA A 98 19.41 -7.96 24.35
C ALA A 98 19.87 -7.38 23.00
N CYS A 99 20.92 -7.95 22.41
CA CYS A 99 21.48 -7.57 21.12
C CYS A 99 20.94 -8.38 19.93
N TYR A 100 19.83 -9.13 20.09
CA TYR A 100 19.25 -9.94 19.01
C TYR A 100 19.10 -9.17 17.69
N ARG A 101 18.67 -7.90 17.74
CA ARG A 101 18.52 -7.06 16.54
C ARG A 101 19.85 -6.84 15.81
N ASP A 102 20.93 -6.64 16.56
CA ASP A 102 22.27 -6.44 16.00
C ASP A 102 22.83 -7.76 15.45
N GLN A 103 22.52 -8.89 16.08
CA GLN A 103 22.84 -10.22 15.56
C GLN A 103 22.15 -10.46 14.22
N VAL A 104 20.85 -10.18 14.09
CA VAL A 104 20.09 -10.32 12.85
C VAL A 104 20.65 -9.40 11.75
N LEU A 105 21.01 -8.15 12.10
CA LEU A 105 21.60 -7.21 11.15
C LEU A 105 22.97 -7.68 10.66
N SER A 106 23.85 -8.06 11.59
CA SER A 106 25.20 -8.57 11.30
C SER A 106 25.15 -9.84 10.46
N LEU A 107 24.20 -10.72 10.76
CA LEU A 107 23.94 -11.93 9.98
C LEU A 107 23.53 -11.58 8.54
N GLY A 108 22.63 -10.60 8.37
CA GLY A 108 22.21 -10.12 7.05
C GLY A 108 23.38 -9.60 6.21
N ILE A 109 24.23 -8.77 6.80
CA ILE A 109 25.45 -8.23 6.15
C ILE A 109 26.40 -9.37 5.79
N ARG A 110 26.65 -10.30 6.73
CA ARG A 110 27.52 -11.45 6.51
C ARG A 110 27.00 -12.36 5.39
N ALA A 111 25.68 -12.54 5.31
CA ALA A 111 25.03 -13.41 4.35
C ALA A 111 25.02 -12.83 2.92
N GLU A 112 25.19 -11.52 2.76
CA GLU A 112 25.24 -10.89 1.44
C GLU A 112 26.41 -11.43 0.61
N LYS A 113 27.62 -11.48 1.17
CA LYS A 113 28.83 -11.94 0.48
C LYS A 113 28.67 -13.33 -0.18
N PRO A 114 28.29 -14.41 0.54
CA PRO A 114 28.13 -15.73 -0.08
C PRO A 114 27.00 -15.77 -1.12
N VAL A 115 25.92 -14.99 -0.95
CA VAL A 115 24.86 -14.87 -1.97
C VAL A 115 25.41 -14.26 -3.24
N LEU A 116 26.18 -13.17 -3.13
CA LEU A 116 26.76 -12.50 -4.28
C LEU A 116 27.80 -13.38 -5.00
N MET A 117 28.65 -14.06 -4.26
CA MET A 117 29.62 -15.01 -4.83
C MET A 117 28.93 -16.15 -5.58
N PHE A 118 27.88 -16.74 -5.00
CA PHE A 118 27.14 -17.83 -5.62
C PHE A 118 26.42 -17.40 -6.90
N LEU A 119 25.86 -16.19 -6.94
CA LEU A 119 25.25 -15.65 -8.15
C LEU A 119 26.31 -15.37 -9.23
N GLU A 120 27.48 -14.85 -8.86
CA GLU A 120 28.59 -14.58 -9.78
C GLU A 120 29.17 -15.86 -10.39
N GLU A 121 29.32 -16.93 -9.61
CA GLU A 121 29.71 -18.27 -10.09
C GLU A 121 28.77 -18.78 -11.18
N LEU A 122 27.49 -18.40 -11.10
CA LEU A 122 26.46 -18.75 -12.07
C LEU A 122 26.26 -17.66 -13.16
N SER A 123 27.18 -16.70 -13.25
CA SER A 123 27.15 -15.57 -14.18
C SER A 123 25.88 -14.72 -14.09
N ILE A 124 25.28 -14.62 -12.90
CA ILE A 124 24.10 -13.80 -12.61
C ILE A 124 24.54 -12.49 -11.96
N SER A 125 24.36 -11.37 -12.68
CA SER A 125 24.71 -10.03 -12.19
C SER A 125 23.61 -9.35 -11.36
N SER A 126 22.47 -10.02 -11.18
CA SER A 126 21.28 -9.42 -10.54
C SER A 126 21.47 -9.16 -9.04
N ARG A 127 21.14 -7.94 -8.59
CA ARG A 127 21.28 -7.54 -7.17
C ARG A 127 19.96 -7.18 -6.48
N GLY A 128 18.86 -7.02 -7.24
CA GLY A 128 17.56 -6.70 -6.67
C GLY A 128 16.88 -7.93 -6.06
N SER A 129 16.37 -7.83 -4.83
CA SER A 129 15.76 -8.95 -4.08
C SER A 129 14.72 -9.76 -4.86
N GLY A 130 13.86 -9.09 -5.64
CA GLY A 130 12.85 -9.76 -6.47
C GLY A 130 13.44 -10.55 -7.65
N ALA A 131 14.50 -10.04 -8.25
CA ALA A 131 15.19 -10.69 -9.36
C ALA A 131 16.09 -11.82 -8.86
N VAL A 132 16.82 -11.61 -7.76
CA VAL A 132 17.56 -12.65 -7.04
C VAL A 132 16.64 -13.82 -6.68
N LEU A 133 15.46 -13.56 -6.08
CA LEU A 133 14.48 -14.61 -5.79
C LEU A 133 13.96 -15.33 -7.04
N LYS A 134 13.90 -14.66 -8.20
CA LYS A 134 13.53 -15.32 -9.47
C LYS A 134 14.62 -16.30 -9.92
N HIS A 135 15.88 -15.89 -9.85
CA HIS A 135 17.01 -16.75 -10.19
C HIS A 135 17.13 -17.93 -9.22
N LEU A 136 17.08 -17.70 -7.91
CA LEU A 136 17.14 -18.76 -6.89
C LEU A 136 16.03 -19.80 -7.05
N ARG A 137 14.80 -19.39 -7.41
CA ARG A 137 13.71 -20.33 -7.75
C ARG A 137 13.97 -21.13 -9.02
N SER A 138 14.73 -20.57 -9.97
CA SER A 138 15.11 -21.30 -11.18
C SER A 138 16.18 -22.34 -10.84
N LEU A 139 17.20 -21.94 -10.10
CA LEU A 139 18.31 -22.81 -9.67
C LEU A 139 17.83 -23.94 -8.76
N HIS A 140 16.86 -23.65 -7.88
CA HIS A 140 16.21 -24.69 -7.09
C HIS A 140 15.56 -25.73 -8.00
N ARG A 141 14.74 -25.28 -8.97
CA ARG A 141 14.05 -26.15 -9.94
C ARG A 141 14.99 -27.02 -10.78
N THR A 142 16.21 -26.56 -11.04
CA THR A 142 17.23 -27.31 -11.79
C THR A 142 18.13 -28.17 -10.89
N GLY A 143 17.87 -28.23 -9.58
CA GLY A 143 18.68 -29.00 -8.63
C GLY A 143 20.03 -28.36 -8.27
N ALA A 144 20.35 -27.17 -8.80
CA ALA A 144 21.64 -26.51 -8.56
C ALA A 144 21.84 -26.05 -7.10
N LEU A 145 20.77 -26.04 -6.30
CA LEU A 145 20.84 -25.79 -4.86
C LEU A 145 20.92 -27.06 -4.00
N ASN A 146 20.84 -28.26 -4.59
CA ASN A 146 20.75 -29.51 -3.83
C ASN A 146 21.95 -29.72 -2.88
N ALA A 147 23.17 -29.47 -3.34
CA ALA A 147 24.36 -29.58 -2.50
C ALA A 147 24.36 -28.57 -1.32
N LYS A 148 23.76 -27.40 -1.52
CA LYS A 148 23.58 -26.40 -0.45
C LYS A 148 22.49 -26.82 0.53
N ILE A 149 21.40 -27.42 0.05
CA ILE A 149 20.34 -28.03 0.86
C ILE A 149 20.91 -29.13 1.75
N GLU A 150 21.60 -30.11 1.16
CA GLU A 150 22.19 -31.22 1.91
C GLU A 150 23.16 -30.74 3.00
N ARG A 151 24.02 -29.77 2.68
CA ARG A 151 24.95 -29.21 3.65
C ARG A 151 24.25 -28.43 4.76
N HIS A 152 23.16 -27.73 4.46
CA HIS A 152 22.36 -27.06 5.49
C HIS A 152 21.67 -28.08 6.41
N ASP A 153 21.15 -29.18 5.86
CA ASP A 153 20.55 -30.28 6.63
C ASP A 153 21.57 -30.93 7.59
N GLN A 154 22.82 -31.10 7.14
CA GLN A 154 23.92 -31.56 8.00
C GLN A 154 24.20 -30.57 9.14
N LEU A 155 24.21 -29.26 8.86
CA LEU A 155 24.44 -28.24 9.89
C LEU A 155 23.31 -28.17 10.92
N LEU A 156 22.06 -28.47 10.55
CA LEU A 156 20.93 -28.55 11.49
C LEU A 156 21.11 -29.64 12.55
N GLN A 157 21.98 -30.62 12.32
CA GLN A 157 22.34 -31.66 13.32
C GLN A 157 23.43 -31.22 14.30
N THR A 158 23.92 -29.98 14.19
CA THR A 158 25.05 -29.45 14.96
C THR A 158 24.66 -28.15 15.68
N PRO A 159 25.40 -27.72 16.71
CA PRO A 159 25.16 -26.42 17.34
C PRO A 159 25.53 -25.22 16.44
N ALA A 160 25.97 -25.44 15.20
CA ALA A 160 26.31 -24.37 14.26
C ALA A 160 25.08 -23.62 13.71
N ILE A 161 23.88 -24.22 13.81
CA ILE A 161 22.62 -23.54 13.49
C ILE A 161 21.74 -23.50 14.74
N GLN A 162 21.49 -22.28 15.21
CA GLN A 162 20.45 -22.01 16.19
C GLN A 162 19.57 -20.91 15.61
N ASP A 163 18.39 -21.30 15.16
CA ASP A 163 17.45 -20.40 14.52
C ASP A 163 16.16 -20.41 15.34
N PRO A 164 15.72 -19.25 15.84
CA PRO A 164 14.55 -19.15 16.70
C PRO A 164 13.24 -19.31 15.91
N ASP A 165 13.29 -19.29 14.58
CA ASP A 165 12.13 -19.59 13.77
C ASP A 165 11.65 -21.04 14.05
N PRO A 166 10.33 -21.31 14.14
CA PRO A 166 9.87 -22.67 14.42
C PRO A 166 10.30 -23.66 13.31
N GLY A 167 10.61 -24.91 13.67
CA GLY A 167 11.10 -25.97 12.76
C GLY A 167 10.32 -26.12 11.44
N TYR A 168 9.00 -25.86 11.43
CA TYR A 168 8.18 -25.92 10.21
C TYR A 168 8.52 -24.85 9.15
N THR A 169 9.34 -23.84 9.49
CA THR A 169 9.82 -22.80 8.57
C THR A 169 11.23 -23.05 8.03
N HIS A 170 11.94 -24.04 8.59
CA HIS A 170 13.28 -24.41 8.14
C HIS A 170 13.24 -25.20 6.83
N ASN A 171 12.29 -26.14 6.73
CA ASN A 171 12.13 -27.02 5.56
C ASN A 171 11.20 -26.45 4.49
N ILE A 172 11.27 -25.15 4.21
CA ILE A 172 10.46 -24.55 3.10
C ILE A 172 11.01 -24.99 1.73
N LEU A 173 12.26 -25.46 1.68
CA LEU A 173 12.98 -25.83 0.47
C LEU A 173 13.33 -27.32 0.53
N GLU A 174 12.59 -28.15 -0.21
CA GLU A 174 12.90 -29.57 -0.34
C GLU A 174 13.91 -29.81 -1.48
N GLN A 175 14.73 -30.85 -1.35
CA GLN A 175 15.62 -31.29 -2.42
C GLN A 175 14.80 -31.73 -3.65
N ILE A 176 15.24 -31.34 -4.84
CA ILE A 176 14.60 -31.78 -6.07
C ILE A 176 15.28 -33.05 -6.55
N ARG A 177 14.48 -34.12 -6.67
CA ARG A 177 14.89 -35.44 -7.19
C ARG A 177 15.01 -35.43 -8.71
#